data_AF-A0A4Y9ZJ20-F1
#
_entry.id   AF-A0A4Y9ZJ20-F1
#
_cell.length_a   1.000
_cell.length_b   1.000
_cell.length_c   1.000
_cell.angle_alpha   90.00
_cell.angle_beta   90.00
_cell.angle_gamma   90.00
#
_symmetry.space_group_name_H-M   'P 1'
#
loop_
_entity.id
_entity.type
_entity.pdbx_description
1 polymer ?
#
loop_
_entity_poly.entity_id
_entity_poly.type
_entity_poly.pdbx_seq_one_letter_code
_entity_poly.pdbx_strand_id
1 'polypeptide(L)'
;MHQYPRLTVRLEWFLAVKRGPRTVNLLRSELRALMRTSLVQVTGDPKAEMCWAKYEQEIVIGYRVAIEGWPDNVLFKDLSKQTLRLKLLKNLVQRWKLGLTGFRQLTEAEVLERQQNQAGPHMKAPRVDKGDKRPQCQKGQAGRRKKHICYTKSERFVHSEDDME
;
A
#
# COMPACT_ATOMS: atom_id res chain seq x y z
N MET A 1 -9.51 36.52 13.98
CA MET A 1 -10.67 35.63 13.80
C MET A 1 -10.71 35.22 12.33
N HIS A 2 -10.23 34.02 12.01
CA HIS A 2 -10.05 33.58 10.62
C HIS A 2 -11.37 33.04 10.05
N GLN A 3 -11.83 33.68 8.99
CA GLN A 3 -13.09 33.48 8.31
C GLN A 3 -12.88 32.47 7.18
N TYR A 4 -13.37 31.24 7.35
CA TYR A 4 -13.36 30.23 6.28
C TYR A 4 -14.57 30.45 5.35
N PRO A 5 -14.38 30.56 4.02
CA PRO A 5 -15.51 30.59 3.10
C PRO A 5 -16.12 29.18 2.98
N ARG A 6 -17.38 29.06 3.39
CA ARG A 6 -18.24 27.89 3.19
C ARG A 6 -18.65 27.80 1.73
N LEU A 7 -18.08 26.86 0.98
CA LEU A 7 -18.58 26.48 -0.34
C LEU A 7 -19.70 25.44 -0.16
N THR A 8 -20.94 25.91 -0.10
CA THR A 8 -22.14 25.08 -0.21
C THR A 8 -22.40 24.76 -1.68
N VAL A 9 -22.05 23.55 -2.12
CA VAL A 9 -22.56 22.99 -3.39
C VAL A 9 -23.62 21.96 -3.05
N ARG A 10 -24.87 22.40 -3.20
CA ARG A 10 -26.10 21.60 -3.02
C ARG A 10 -26.30 20.74 -4.27
N LEU A 11 -26.22 19.42 -4.14
CA LEU A 11 -26.70 18.48 -5.15
C LEU A 11 -27.55 17.40 -4.47
N GLU A 12 -28.86 17.64 -4.48
CA GLU A 12 -29.89 16.64 -4.17
C GLU A 12 -30.04 15.70 -5.37
N TRP A 13 -29.81 14.41 -5.16
CA TRP A 13 -30.38 13.34 -5.98
C TRP A 13 -30.68 12.13 -5.09
N PHE A 14 -31.95 11.99 -4.69
CA PHE A 14 -32.49 10.79 -4.09
C PHE A 14 -32.68 9.72 -5.17
N LEU A 15 -31.92 8.64 -5.12
CA LEU A 15 -32.27 7.41 -5.83
C LEU A 15 -32.11 6.18 -4.93
N ALA A 16 -33.26 5.60 -4.58
CA ALA A 16 -33.36 4.30 -3.96
C ALA A 16 -32.88 3.22 -4.95
N VAL A 17 -31.81 2.50 -4.61
CA VAL A 17 -31.25 1.43 -5.47
C VAL A 17 -31.29 0.07 -4.77
N LYS A 18 -31.98 -0.87 -5.44
CA LYS A 18 -32.10 -2.32 -5.18
C LYS A 18 -30.76 -2.97 -4.81
N ARG A 19 -30.78 -3.88 -3.82
CA ARG A 19 -29.60 -4.49 -3.19
C ARG A 19 -29.19 -5.81 -3.88
N GLY A 20 -27.99 -5.84 -4.47
CA GLY A 20 -27.29 -7.06 -4.91
C GLY A 20 -25.76 -6.89 -4.88
N PRO A 21 -24.96 -7.95 -5.15
CA PRO A 21 -23.49 -7.89 -5.17
C PRO A 21 -22.93 -6.88 -6.20
N ARG A 22 -23.69 -6.62 -7.27
CA ARG A 22 -23.41 -5.54 -8.24
C ARG A 22 -23.35 -4.16 -7.58
N THR A 23 -24.19 -3.92 -6.58
CA THR A 23 -24.25 -2.64 -5.85
C THR A 23 -23.00 -2.41 -5.01
N VAL A 24 -22.43 -3.46 -4.42
CA VAL A 24 -21.21 -3.35 -3.59
C VAL A 24 -20.00 -3.01 -4.44
N ASN A 25 -19.84 -3.70 -5.58
CA ASN A 25 -18.73 -3.44 -6.50
C ASN A 25 -18.84 -2.05 -7.13
N LEU A 26 -20.06 -1.60 -7.45
CA LEU A 26 -20.32 -0.24 -7.95
C LEU A 26 -19.91 0.83 -6.93
N LEU A 27 -20.28 0.66 -5.66
CA LEU A 27 -19.88 1.60 -4.60
C LEU A 27 -18.37 1.62 -4.38
N ARG A 28 -17.69 0.48 -4.53
CA ARG A 28 -16.23 0.42 -4.47
C ARG A 28 -15.58 1.14 -5.65
N SER A 29 -16.07 0.94 -6.87
CA SER A 29 -15.55 1.67 -8.04
C SER A 29 -15.80 3.16 -7.93
N GLU A 30 -16.98 3.55 -7.46
CA GLU A 30 -17.34 4.95 -7.21
C GLU A 30 -16.42 5.58 -6.16
N LEU A 31 -16.20 4.90 -5.04
CA LEU A 31 -15.29 5.38 -4.00
C LEU A 31 -13.86 5.56 -4.51
N ARG A 32 -13.34 4.61 -5.30
CA ARG A 32 -12.01 4.73 -5.90
C ARG A 32 -11.93 5.91 -6.87
N ALA A 33 -12.98 6.15 -7.64
CA ALA A 33 -13.04 7.31 -8.54
C ALA A 33 -13.04 8.63 -7.74
N LEU A 34 -13.82 8.72 -6.65
CA LEU A 34 -13.83 9.87 -5.74
C LEU A 34 -12.46 10.11 -5.09
N MET A 35 -11.81 9.06 -4.61
CA MET A 35 -10.46 9.17 -4.04
C MET A 35 -9.44 9.64 -5.07
N ARG A 36 -9.44 9.05 -6.28
CA ARG A 36 -8.52 9.45 -7.35
C ARG A 36 -8.73 10.90 -7.75
N THR A 37 -9.97 11.30 -7.99
CA THR A 37 -10.30 12.69 -8.37
C THR A 37 -9.92 13.67 -7.27
N SER A 38 -10.22 13.37 -6.01
CA SER A 38 -9.81 14.22 -4.87
C SER A 38 -8.30 14.30 -4.72
N LEU A 39 -7.57 13.20 -4.89
CA LEU A 39 -6.12 13.18 -4.84
C LEU A 39 -5.52 14.06 -5.94
N VAL A 40 -5.93 13.86 -7.20
CA VAL A 40 -5.48 14.67 -8.35
C VAL A 40 -5.80 16.15 -8.15
N GLN A 41 -6.96 16.48 -7.59
CA GLN A 41 -7.33 17.87 -7.30
C GLN A 41 -6.40 18.54 -6.28
N VAL A 42 -6.02 17.83 -5.22
CA VAL A 42 -5.16 18.39 -4.17
C VAL A 42 -3.70 18.42 -4.60
N THR A 43 -3.23 17.42 -5.36
CA THR A 43 -1.82 17.34 -5.79
C THR A 43 -1.54 18.11 -7.07
N GLY A 44 -2.56 18.33 -7.91
CA GLY A 44 -2.40 18.88 -9.26
C GLY A 44 -1.80 17.90 -10.27
N ASP A 45 -1.46 16.67 -9.86
CA ASP A 45 -0.87 15.66 -10.74
C ASP A 45 -1.94 14.73 -11.31
N PRO A 46 -2.24 14.75 -12.63
CA PRO A 46 -3.25 13.89 -13.24
C PRO A 46 -2.88 12.40 -13.21
N LYS A 47 -1.60 12.06 -12.98
CA LYS A 47 -1.11 10.69 -12.87
C LYS A 47 -1.08 10.20 -11.43
N ALA A 48 -1.53 10.99 -10.46
CA ALA A 48 -1.57 10.56 -9.07
C ALA A 48 -2.50 9.35 -8.89
N GLU A 49 -1.94 8.30 -8.29
CA GLU A 49 -2.68 7.06 -8.00
C GLU A 49 -2.54 6.68 -6.53
N MET A 50 -3.63 6.12 -5.98
CA MET A 50 -3.68 5.72 -4.57
C MET A 50 -2.93 4.41 -4.35
N CYS A 51 -1.93 4.42 -3.46
CA CYS A 51 -1.17 3.24 -3.06
C CYS A 51 -1.37 2.92 -1.57
N TRP A 52 -2.19 1.92 -1.27
CA TRP A 52 -2.47 1.53 0.13
C TRP A 52 -1.28 0.85 0.82
N ALA A 53 -0.46 0.10 0.07
CA ALA A 53 0.65 -0.68 0.63
C ALA A 53 1.83 0.20 1.05
N LYS A 54 2.01 1.34 0.37
CA LYS A 54 3.06 2.32 0.63
C LYS A 54 2.45 3.69 0.86
N TYR A 55 1.32 3.73 1.58
CA TYR A 55 0.55 4.95 1.77
C TYR A 55 1.41 6.07 2.34
N GLU A 56 2.16 5.79 3.39
CA GLU A 56 3.02 6.81 4.00
C GLU A 56 4.15 7.28 3.07
N GLN A 57 4.78 6.39 2.30
CA GLN A 57 5.89 6.77 1.42
C GLN A 57 5.41 7.50 0.15
N GLU A 58 4.43 6.93 -0.56
CA GLU A 58 4.02 7.41 -1.87
C GLU A 58 2.94 8.50 -1.76
N ILE A 59 2.03 8.41 -0.79
CA ILE A 59 0.94 9.38 -0.64
C ILE A 59 1.33 10.49 0.33
N VAL A 60 1.69 10.13 1.56
CA VAL A 60 1.98 11.14 2.59
C VAL A 60 3.27 11.88 2.30
N ILE A 61 4.38 11.17 2.11
CA ILE A 61 5.68 11.80 1.87
C ILE A 61 5.79 12.25 0.41
N GLY A 62 5.43 11.38 -0.54
CA GLY A 62 5.57 11.64 -1.98
C GLY A 62 4.70 12.78 -2.48
N TYR A 63 3.40 12.72 -2.20
CA TYR A 63 2.45 13.77 -2.62
C TYR A 63 2.21 14.86 -1.58
N ARG A 64 2.78 14.75 -0.36
CA ARG A 64 2.55 15.70 0.75
C ARG A 64 1.07 15.83 1.12
N VAL A 65 0.32 14.73 1.05
CA VAL A 65 -1.12 14.70 1.36
C VAL A 65 -1.47 13.57 2.32
N ALA A 66 -2.39 13.84 3.24
CA ALA A 66 -2.94 12.82 4.14
C ALA A 66 -4.46 12.79 4.06
N ILE A 67 -5.04 11.61 4.27
CA ILE A 67 -6.48 11.44 4.45
C ILE A 67 -6.85 11.93 5.86
N GLU A 68 -7.77 12.89 5.92
CA GLU A 68 -8.42 13.34 7.15
C GLU A 68 -9.87 12.87 7.23
N GLY A 69 -10.39 12.81 8.46
CA GLY A 69 -11.79 12.48 8.73
C GLY A 69 -12.18 11.04 8.39
N TRP A 70 -11.20 10.13 8.34
CA TRP A 70 -11.45 8.71 8.10
C TRP A 70 -12.27 8.12 9.26
N PRO A 71 -13.33 7.34 8.99
CA PRO A 71 -14.17 6.77 10.04
C PRO A 71 -13.45 5.70 10.88
N ASP A 72 -13.55 5.79 12.21
CA ASP A 72 -12.90 4.86 13.16
C ASP A 72 -13.39 3.41 13.02
N ASN A 73 -14.63 3.23 12.58
CA ASN A 73 -15.25 1.91 12.39
C ASN A 73 -14.84 1.24 11.06
N VAL A 74 -13.96 1.85 10.27
CA VAL A 74 -13.41 1.29 9.03
C VAL A 74 -11.90 1.24 9.12
N LEU A 75 -11.33 0.04 9.06
CA LEU A 75 -9.87 -0.11 9.03
C LEU A 75 -9.25 0.66 7.85
N PHE A 76 -8.17 1.39 8.13
CA PHE A 76 -7.42 2.15 7.13
C PHE A 76 -6.55 1.22 6.27
N LYS A 77 -7.19 0.52 5.32
CA LYS A 77 -6.56 -0.46 4.42
C LYS A 77 -7.26 -0.46 3.06
N ASP A 78 -6.65 -1.17 2.10
CA ASP A 78 -7.27 -1.41 0.79
C ASP A 78 -8.67 -2.04 0.94
N LEU A 79 -9.67 -1.28 0.51
CA LEU A 79 -11.08 -1.63 0.55
C LEU A 79 -11.43 -2.83 -0.32
N SER A 80 -10.57 -3.22 -1.28
CA SER A 80 -10.74 -4.44 -2.07
C SER A 80 -10.53 -5.70 -1.24
N LYS A 81 -9.60 -5.65 -0.27
CA LYS A 81 -9.21 -6.78 0.58
C LYS A 81 -10.06 -6.90 1.83
N GLN A 82 -10.85 -5.87 2.15
CA GLN A 82 -11.66 -5.82 3.36
C GLN A 82 -13.11 -6.25 3.11
N THR A 83 -13.65 -7.12 3.94
CA THR A 83 -15.08 -7.47 3.94
C THR A 83 -15.86 -6.41 4.72
N LEU A 84 -16.29 -5.35 4.03
CA LEU A 84 -17.12 -4.30 4.60
C LEU A 84 -18.62 -4.57 4.40
N ARG A 85 -19.40 -4.32 5.45
CA ARG A 85 -20.88 -4.31 5.36
C ARG A 85 -21.31 -3.21 4.40
N LEU A 86 -22.32 -3.48 3.56
CA LEU A 86 -22.84 -2.54 2.57
C LEU A 86 -23.20 -1.17 3.17
N LYS A 87 -23.79 -1.15 4.38
CA LYS A 87 -24.15 0.10 5.07
C LYS A 87 -22.92 0.97 5.37
N LEU A 88 -21.82 0.37 5.81
CA LEU A 88 -20.56 1.08 6.10
C LEU A 88 -19.94 1.63 4.81
N LEU A 89 -19.92 0.83 3.74
CA LEU A 89 -19.40 1.27 2.45
C LEU A 89 -20.20 2.45 1.88
N LYS A 90 -21.54 2.41 1.97
CA LYS A 90 -22.41 3.53 1.57
C LYS A 90 -22.12 4.79 2.38
N ASN A 91 -21.99 4.65 3.70
CA ASN A 91 -21.69 5.78 4.58
C ASN A 91 -20.31 6.38 4.24
N LEU A 92 -19.30 5.54 3.98
CA LEU A 92 -17.97 5.99 3.57
C LEU A 92 -18.04 6.77 2.25
N VAL A 93 -18.71 6.25 1.22
CA VAL A 93 -18.93 6.97 -0.04
C VAL A 93 -19.61 8.32 0.20
N GLN A 94 -20.64 8.35 1.05
CA GLN A 94 -21.36 9.59 1.36
C GLN A 94 -20.47 10.60 2.10
N ARG A 95 -19.63 10.17 3.04
CA ARG A 95 -18.67 11.05 3.75
C ARG A 95 -17.66 11.67 2.79
N TRP A 96 -17.18 10.91 1.82
CA TRP A 96 -16.30 11.42 0.75
C TRP A 96 -17.02 12.45 -0.13
N LYS A 97 -18.27 12.18 -0.54
CA LYS A 97 -19.08 13.14 -1.30
C LYS A 97 -19.38 14.44 -0.55
N LEU A 98 -19.59 14.34 0.76
CA LEU A 98 -19.85 15.48 1.63
C LEU A 98 -18.57 16.25 2.02
N GLY A 99 -17.39 15.75 1.65
CA GLY A 99 -16.11 16.34 2.06
C GLY A 99 -15.78 16.15 3.54
N LEU A 100 -16.49 15.28 4.25
CA LEU A 100 -16.19 14.93 5.65
C LEU A 100 -14.95 14.05 5.77
N THR A 101 -14.66 13.30 4.70
CA THR A 101 -13.43 12.52 4.55
C THR A 101 -12.80 12.94 3.23
N GLY A 102 -11.51 13.27 3.25
CA GLY A 102 -10.84 13.79 2.06
C GLY A 102 -9.33 13.89 2.24
N PHE A 103 -8.64 14.24 1.17
CA PHE A 103 -7.21 14.54 1.23
C PHE A 103 -6.98 15.98 1.68
N ARG A 104 -6.06 16.14 2.63
CA ARG A 104 -5.54 17.43 3.08
C ARG A 104 -4.06 17.51 2.74
N GLN A 105 -3.65 18.69 2.27
CA GLN A 105 -2.24 19.01 2.05
C GLN A 105 -1.52 19.19 3.38
N LEU A 106 -0.39 18.51 3.54
CA LEU A 106 0.47 18.60 4.70
C LEU A 106 1.48 19.73 4.54
N THR A 107 1.83 20.34 5.67
CA THR A 107 2.95 21.27 5.77
C THR A 107 4.28 20.53 5.78
N GLU A 108 5.37 21.22 5.45
CA GLU A 108 6.70 20.61 5.40
C GLU A 108 7.15 20.07 6.76
N ALA A 109 6.75 20.74 7.85
CA ALA A 109 7.04 20.29 9.21
C ALA A 109 6.36 18.94 9.52
N GLU A 110 5.08 18.78 9.16
CA GLU A 110 4.34 17.53 9.36
C GLU A 110 4.93 16.39 8.52
N VAL A 111 5.35 16.68 7.28
CA VAL A 111 6.00 15.68 6.42
C VAL A 111 7.33 15.24 7.02
N LEU A 112 8.13 16.17 7.53
CA LEU A 112 9.42 15.86 8.16
C LEU A 112 9.24 14.98 9.41
N GLU A 113 8.28 15.32 10.27
CA GLU A 113 7.95 14.52 11.46
C GLU A 113 7.57 13.08 11.07
N ARG A 114 6.74 12.92 10.03
CA ARG A 114 6.37 11.58 9.54
C ARG A 114 7.54 10.83 8.93
N GLN A 115 8.43 11.49 8.20
CA GLN A 115 9.64 10.86 7.67
C GLN A 115 10.54 10.35 8.80
N GLN A 116 10.73 11.13 9.86
CA GLN A 116 11.52 10.71 11.02
C GLN A 116 10.93 9.47 11.71
N ASN A 117 9.62 9.41 11.84
CA ASN A 117 8.92 8.24 12.39
C ASN A 117 9.04 6.99 11.49
N GLN A 118 9.21 7.16 10.17
CA GLN A 118 9.42 6.05 9.24
C GLN A 118 10.87 5.58 9.13
N ALA A 119 11.84 6.43 9.46
CA ALA A 119 13.27 6.18 9.29
C ALA A 119 13.85 5.15 10.29
N GLY A 120 13.01 4.37 10.97
CA GLY A 120 13.44 3.15 11.64
C GLY A 120 14.09 2.21 10.60
N PRO A 121 15.31 1.70 10.82
CA PRO A 121 15.99 0.88 9.84
C PRO A 121 15.26 -0.45 9.65
N HIS A 122 14.40 -0.53 8.63
CA HIS A 122 14.00 -1.80 8.02
C HIS A 122 15.15 -2.34 7.16
N MET A 123 16.33 -2.49 7.77
CA MET A 123 17.40 -3.31 7.22
C MET A 123 16.87 -4.73 7.22
N LYS A 124 16.33 -5.18 6.07
CA LYS A 124 16.05 -6.60 5.87
C LYS A 124 17.35 -7.32 6.16
N ALA A 125 17.34 -8.20 7.17
CA ALA A 125 18.50 -9.00 7.48
C ALA A 125 19.00 -9.61 6.16
N PRO A 126 20.31 -9.52 5.87
CA PRO A 126 20.86 -10.21 4.72
C PRO A 126 20.44 -11.67 4.84
N ARG A 127 20.10 -12.29 3.71
CA ARG A 127 19.79 -13.72 3.72
C ARG A 127 20.97 -14.47 4.35
N VAL A 128 20.68 -15.52 5.11
CA VAL A 128 21.70 -16.34 5.77
C VAL A 128 22.72 -16.91 4.77
N ASP A 129 22.29 -17.15 3.52
CA ASP A 129 23.09 -17.65 2.40
C ASP A 129 23.65 -16.52 1.50
N LYS A 130 23.57 -15.25 1.92
CA LYS A 130 24.06 -14.12 1.12
C LYS A 130 25.58 -14.16 1.02
N GLY A 131 26.08 -14.68 -0.09
CA GLY A 131 27.51 -14.92 -0.33
C GLY A 131 27.83 -16.41 -0.47
N ASP A 132 26.92 -17.29 -0.05
CA ASP A 132 27.07 -18.73 -0.20
C ASP A 132 26.77 -19.15 -1.64
N LYS A 133 27.69 -19.91 -2.24
CA LYS A 133 27.48 -20.53 -3.54
C LYS A 133 26.47 -21.67 -3.38
N ARG A 134 25.23 -21.48 -3.84
CA ARG A 134 24.22 -22.54 -3.87
C ARG A 134 24.76 -23.72 -4.71
N PRO A 135 24.65 -24.97 -4.23
CA PRO A 135 24.86 -26.11 -5.10
C PRO A 135 23.85 -25.99 -6.25
N GLN A 136 24.35 -26.02 -7.49
CA GLN A 136 23.51 -25.90 -8.67
C GLN A 136 22.62 -27.15 -8.74
N CYS A 137 21.40 -27.05 -8.19
CA CYS A 137 20.41 -28.10 -8.26
C CYS A 137 20.19 -28.49 -9.73
N GLN A 138 20.31 -29.77 -10.02
CA GLN A 138 20.21 -30.37 -11.35
C GLN A 138 18.91 -29.94 -12.04
N LYS A 139 19.04 -29.28 -13.21
CA LYS A 139 17.91 -29.19 -14.15
C LYS A 139 17.59 -30.60 -14.66
N GLY A 140 16.29 -30.90 -14.80
CA GLY A 140 15.73 -32.23 -15.10
C GLY A 140 16.19 -32.86 -16.43
N GLN A 141 15.34 -33.70 -17.02
CA GLN A 141 15.70 -34.70 -18.06
C GLN A 141 16.58 -34.23 -19.25
N ALA A 142 16.66 -32.92 -19.55
CA ALA A 142 17.51 -32.34 -20.58
C ALA A 142 18.99 -32.09 -20.16
N GLY A 143 19.37 -32.38 -18.90
CA GLY A 143 20.69 -32.08 -18.33
C GLY A 143 21.69 -33.24 -18.30
N ARG A 144 21.66 -34.19 -19.24
CA ARG A 144 22.50 -35.41 -19.25
C ARG A 144 24.01 -35.21 -19.51
N ARG A 145 24.60 -34.07 -19.15
CA ARG A 145 26.06 -33.96 -19.09
C ARG A 145 26.52 -34.01 -17.64
N LYS A 146 27.09 -35.16 -17.27
CA LYS A 146 27.86 -35.38 -16.04
C LYS A 146 29.05 -34.40 -16.05
N LYS A 147 28.84 -33.17 -15.58
CA LYS A 147 29.95 -32.29 -15.24
C LYS A 147 30.47 -32.75 -13.88
N HIS A 148 31.78 -32.86 -13.74
CA HIS A 148 32.41 -33.12 -12.45
C HIS A 148 32.04 -31.96 -11.52
N ILE A 149 31.33 -32.26 -10.42
CA ILE A 149 30.96 -31.25 -9.43
C ILE A 149 32.22 -31.00 -8.61
N CYS A 150 32.83 -29.83 -8.76
CA CYS A 150 33.90 -29.39 -7.88
C CYS A 150 33.25 -28.77 -6.64
N TYR A 151 33.42 -29.43 -5.50
CA TYR A 151 33.02 -28.90 -4.21
C TYR A 151 34.16 -28.03 -3.68
N THR A 152 33.88 -26.77 -3.41
CA THR A 152 34.73 -25.97 -2.51
C THR A 152 33.86 -25.74 -1.28
N LYS A 153 34.11 -26.50 -0.20
CA LYS A 153 33.36 -26.35 1.06
C LYS A 153 33.59 -24.93 1.58
N SER A 154 32.53 -24.25 2.02
CA SER A 154 32.70 -23.05 2.84
C SER A 154 33.12 -23.47 4.25
N GLU A 155 33.85 -22.61 4.95
CA GLU A 155 34.46 -22.86 6.26
C GLU A 155 33.47 -23.42 7.32
N ARG A 156 32.17 -23.12 7.17
CA ARG A 156 31.10 -23.63 8.06
C ARG A 156 30.78 -25.12 7.91
N PHE A 157 31.24 -25.78 6.84
CA PHE A 157 30.96 -27.17 6.52
C PHE A 157 32.23 -28.05 6.49
N VAL A 158 33.36 -27.52 6.95
CA VAL A 158 34.57 -28.32 7.22
C VAL A 158 34.43 -28.90 8.62
N HIS A 159 34.10 -30.19 8.71
CA HIS A 159 34.25 -30.92 9.95
C HIS A 159 35.73 -31.25 10.11
N SER A 160 36.32 -30.94 11.25
CA SER A 160 37.74 -31.12 11.60
C SER A 160 38.22 -32.59 11.62
N GLU A 161 37.44 -33.52 11.08
CA GLU A 161 37.71 -34.95 11.01
C GLU A 161 38.14 -35.41 9.60
N ASP A 162 38.09 -34.53 8.58
CA ASP A 162 38.39 -34.89 7.18
C ASP A 162 39.89 -34.76 6.78
N ASP A 163 40.80 -34.39 7.69
CA ASP A 163 42.25 -34.20 7.42
C ASP A 163 43.14 -35.42 7.75
N MET A 164 42.57 -36.62 7.85
CA MET A 164 43.34 -37.87 7.96
C MET A 164 42.91 -38.91 6.91
N GLU A 165 43.37 -38.73 5.66
CA GLU A 165 43.75 -39.86 4.78
C GLU A 165 44.70 -39.42 3.66
#